data_AF-A0A443K7V6-F1
#
_entry.id   AF-A0A443K7V6-F1
#
_cell.length_a   1.000
_cell.length_b   1.000
_cell.length_c   1.000
_cell.angle_alpha   90.00
_cell.angle_beta   90.00
_cell.angle_gamma   90.00
#
_symmetry.space_group_name_H-M   'P 1'
#
loop_
_entity.id
_entity.type
_entity.pdbx_description
1 polymer ?
#
loop_
_entity_poly.entity_id
_entity_poly.type
_entity_poly.pdbx_seq_one_letter_code
_entity_poly.pdbx_strand_id
1 'polypeptide(L)'
;MGALRIGPEISEGLARLGLKKIADLTTVPRAPLARRFGPELLRRLDQALGTQGESVAAEADAPYFGVRMTLPEPIGLTSDVMAALDRLLARLCDKLARAGQGTRKVRLEL
;
A
#
# COMPACT_ATOMS: atom_id res chain seq x y z
N MET A 1 -8.60 -16.76 13.02
CA MET A 1 -9.31 -16.10 11.89
C MET A 1 -8.53 -14.95 11.23
N GLY A 2 -7.63 -14.23 11.91
CA GLY A 2 -6.90 -13.08 11.33
C GLY A 2 -6.12 -13.36 10.03
N ALA A 3 -5.71 -14.61 9.77
CA ALA A 3 -5.02 -14.99 8.54
C ALA A 3 -5.90 -14.96 7.28
N LEU A 4 -7.24 -15.04 7.41
CA LEU A 4 -8.16 -15.01 6.26
C LEU A 4 -8.35 -13.62 5.67
N ARG A 5 -7.74 -12.57 6.25
CA ARG A 5 -7.86 -11.17 5.76
C ARG A 5 -9.33 -10.73 5.60
N ILE A 6 -10.19 -11.20 6.51
CA ILE A 6 -11.61 -10.84 6.62
C ILE A 6 -11.79 -9.65 7.56
N GLY A 7 -12.86 -8.88 7.37
CA GLY A 7 -13.18 -7.73 8.22
C GLY A 7 -13.45 -8.13 9.69
N PRO A 8 -13.28 -7.19 10.64
CA PRO A 8 -13.42 -7.46 12.07
C PRO A 8 -14.82 -7.97 12.44
N GLU A 9 -15.87 -7.41 11.82
CA GLU A 9 -17.26 -7.82 12.05
C GLU A 9 -17.50 -9.29 11.72
N ILE A 10 -16.97 -9.77 10.58
CA ILE A 10 -17.08 -11.18 10.17
C ILE A 10 -16.30 -12.07 11.14
N SER A 11 -15.08 -11.66 11.51
CA SER A 11 -14.25 -12.41 12.45
C SER A 11 -14.92 -12.57 13.82
N GLU A 12 -15.52 -11.51 14.36
CA GLU A 12 -16.26 -11.55 15.62
C GLU A 12 -17.54 -12.38 15.53
N GLY A 13 -18.27 -12.27 14.42
CA GLY A 13 -19.48 -13.05 14.19
C GLY A 13 -19.19 -14.56 14.11
N LEU A 14 -18.06 -14.96 13.54
CA LEU A 14 -17.60 -16.35 13.51
C LEU A 14 -17.18 -16.84 14.90
N ALA A 15 -16.47 -16.00 15.66
CA ALA A 15 -16.08 -16.32 17.04
C ALA A 15 -17.30 -16.55 17.94
N ARG A 16 -18.38 -15.76 17.77
CA ARG A 16 -19.66 -15.93 18.47
C ARG A 16 -20.37 -17.25 18.14
N LEU A 17 -20.08 -17.85 16.98
CA LEU A 17 -20.58 -19.18 16.60
C LEU A 17 -19.66 -20.32 17.01
N GLY A 18 -18.57 -20.03 17.74
CA GLY A 18 -17.58 -21.03 18.12
C GLY A 18 -16.61 -21.41 17.01
N LEU A 19 -16.69 -20.79 15.83
CA LEU A 19 -15.80 -21.03 14.69
C LEU A 19 -14.52 -20.21 14.86
N LYS A 20 -13.51 -20.82 15.50
CA LYS A 20 -12.27 -20.12 15.90
C LYS A 20 -11.12 -20.39 14.92
N LYS A 21 -11.16 -21.51 14.22
CA LYS A 21 -10.14 -21.97 13.27
C LYS A 21 -10.69 -22.01 11.84
N ILE A 22 -9.79 -21.87 10.87
CA ILE A 22 -10.14 -21.97 9.43
C ILE A 22 -10.67 -23.37 9.11
N ALA A 23 -10.09 -24.42 9.72
CA ALA A 23 -10.54 -25.80 9.57
C ALA A 23 -12.02 -25.98 9.95
N ASP A 24 -12.49 -25.27 10.98
CA ASP A 24 -13.90 -25.34 11.41
C ASP A 24 -14.84 -24.94 10.27
N LEU A 25 -14.46 -23.93 9.46
CA LEU A 25 -15.26 -23.46 8.32
C LEU A 25 -15.40 -24.52 7.22
N THR A 26 -14.43 -25.42 7.07
CA THR A 26 -14.48 -26.48 6.05
C THR A 26 -15.52 -27.55 6.36
N THR A 27 -15.94 -27.67 7.62
CA THR A 27 -16.95 -28.63 8.08
C THR A 27 -18.37 -28.06 8.07
N VAL A 28 -18.52 -26.75 7.89
CA VAL A 28 -19.84 -26.08 7.88
C VAL A 28 -20.36 -25.96 6.44
N PRO A 29 -21.65 -26.21 6.19
CA PRO A 29 -22.23 -26.01 4.87
C PRO A 29 -22.04 -24.58 4.34
N ARG A 30 -21.67 -24.45 3.07
CA ARG A 30 -21.30 -23.16 2.46
C ARG A 30 -22.48 -22.18 2.32
N ALA A 31 -23.67 -22.70 2.02
CA ALA A 31 -24.88 -21.90 1.83
C ALA A 31 -25.26 -21.04 3.06
N PRO A 32 -25.35 -21.58 4.29
CA PRO A 32 -25.64 -20.77 5.48
C PRO A 32 -24.49 -19.80 5.83
N LEU A 33 -23.23 -20.15 5.57
CA LEU A 33 -22.10 -19.23 5.75
C LEU A 33 -22.22 -18.03 4.82
N ALA A 34 -22.47 -18.24 3.53
CA ALA A 34 -22.67 -17.17 2.55
C ALA A 34 -23.86 -16.28 2.91
N ARG A 35 -24.97 -16.88 3.34
CA ARG A 35 -26.18 -16.13 3.72
C ARG A 35 -25.94 -15.22 4.93
N ARG A 36 -25.09 -15.63 5.86
CA ARG A 36 -24.86 -14.90 7.12
C ARG A 36 -23.72 -13.91 7.07
N PHE A 37 -22.63 -14.27 6.40
CA PHE A 37 -21.38 -13.49 6.38
C PHE A 37 -21.05 -12.91 4.99
N GLY A 38 -21.90 -13.19 4.02
CA GLY A 38 -21.72 -12.74 2.65
C GLY A 38 -20.73 -13.59 1.85
N PRO A 39 -20.61 -13.29 0.54
CA PRO A 39 -19.73 -14.01 -0.37
C PRO A 39 -18.23 -13.78 -0.08
N GLU A 40 -17.87 -12.67 0.59
CA GLU A 40 -16.47 -12.33 0.90
C GLU A 40 -15.79 -13.38 1.79
N LEU A 41 -16.50 -13.93 2.78
CA LEU A 41 -15.96 -15.00 3.62
C LEU A 41 -15.61 -16.24 2.79
N LEU A 42 -16.51 -16.65 1.89
CA LEU A 42 -16.29 -17.81 1.04
C LEU A 42 -15.14 -17.58 0.07
N ARG A 43 -15.07 -16.40 -0.55
CA ARG A 43 -13.98 -16.02 -1.45
C ARG A 43 -12.62 -16.08 -0.74
N ARG A 44 -12.51 -15.53 0.47
CA ARG A 44 -11.27 -15.58 1.28
C ARG A 44 -10.91 -17.00 1.71
N LEU A 45 -11.91 -17.82 2.04
CA LEU A 45 -11.70 -19.23 2.36
C LEU A 45 -11.18 -20.00 1.16
N ASP A 46 -11.75 -19.80 -0.02
CA ASP A 46 -11.33 -20.47 -1.26
C ASP A 46 -9.91 -20.06 -1.67
N GLN A 47 -9.57 -18.78 -1.52
CA GLN A 47 -8.20 -18.30 -1.72
C GLN A 47 -7.22 -18.93 -0.74
N ALA A 48 -7.60 -19.07 0.55
CA ALA A 48 -6.74 -19.71 1.55
C ALA A 48 -6.58 -21.21 1.34
N LEU A 49 -7.57 -21.88 0.75
CA LEU A 49 -7.53 -23.31 0.39
C LEU A 49 -6.91 -23.57 -0.98
N GLY A 50 -6.56 -22.53 -1.74
CA GLY A 50 -6.01 -22.65 -3.09
C GLY A 50 -7.03 -23.08 -4.16
N THR A 51 -8.32 -23.12 -3.85
CA THR A 51 -9.37 -23.46 -4.81
C THR A 51 -9.70 -22.30 -5.76
N GLN A 52 -9.39 -21.07 -5.34
CA GLN A 52 -9.50 -19.88 -6.17
C GLN A 52 -8.16 -19.13 -6.18
N GLY A 53 -7.67 -18.78 -7.37
CA GLY A 53 -6.48 -17.94 -7.51
C GLY A 53 -6.70 -16.54 -6.91
N GLU A 54 -5.68 -16.01 -6.24
CA GLU A 54 -5.61 -14.61 -5.81
C GLU A 54 -4.53 -13.91 -6.63
N SER A 55 -4.88 -12.78 -7.25
CA SER A 55 -3.87 -11.95 -7.91
C SER A 55 -2.99 -11.31 -6.84
N VAL A 56 -1.68 -11.57 -6.91
CA VAL A 56 -0.70 -10.91 -6.05
C VAL A 56 -0.50 -9.51 -6.62
N ALA A 57 -0.82 -8.48 -5.83
CA ALA A 57 -0.54 -7.11 -6.22
C ALA A 57 0.96 -6.96 -6.50
N ALA A 58 1.30 -6.22 -7.55
CA ALA A 58 2.68 -5.82 -7.78
C ALA A 58 3.21 -5.09 -6.55
N GLU A 59 4.50 -5.25 -6.28
CA GLU A 59 5.18 -4.45 -5.27
C GLU A 59 5.03 -2.96 -5.64
N ALA A 60 4.86 -2.11 -4.63
CA ALA A 60 4.79 -0.68 -4.87
C ALA A 60 6.10 -0.20 -5.50
N ASP A 61 6.00 0.75 -6.44
CA ASP A 61 7.18 1.36 -7.04
C ASP A 61 8.11 1.94 -5.96
N ALA A 62 9.41 1.88 -6.23
CA ALA A 62 10.41 2.47 -5.37
C ALA A 62 10.10 3.96 -5.15
N PRO A 63 10.25 4.48 -3.92
CA PRO A 63 9.92 5.87 -3.61
C PRO A 63 10.73 6.84 -4.49
N TYR A 64 10.01 7.68 -5.24
CA TYR A 64 10.63 8.68 -6.11
C TYR A 64 10.93 9.98 -5.34
N PHE A 65 12.21 10.36 -5.30
CA PHE A 65 12.69 11.58 -4.64
C PHE A 65 12.92 12.73 -5.63
N GLY A 66 11.86 13.14 -6.34
CA GLY A 66 11.87 14.36 -7.15
C GLY A 66 11.32 15.58 -6.41
N VAL A 67 11.87 16.76 -6.74
CA VAL A 67 11.35 18.08 -6.37
C VAL A 67 11.35 18.98 -7.61
N ARG A 68 10.39 19.90 -7.68
CA ARG A 68 10.27 20.86 -8.79
C ARG A 68 9.95 22.25 -8.27
N MET A 69 10.32 23.25 -9.06
CA MET A 69 10.01 24.66 -8.85
C MET A 69 9.55 25.24 -10.18
N THR A 70 8.50 26.05 -10.14
CA THR A 70 8.06 26.84 -11.29
C THR A 70 8.62 28.25 -11.14
N LEU A 71 9.21 28.77 -12.22
CA LEU A 71 9.70 30.14 -12.28
C LEU A 71 8.64 30.99 -12.98
N PRO A 72 8.13 32.06 -12.33
CA PRO A 72 7.11 32.93 -12.95
C PRO A 72 7.61 33.65 -14.19
N GLU A 73 8.88 34.06 -14.17
CA GLU A 73 9.58 34.71 -15.28
C GLU A 73 10.82 33.91 -15.65
N PRO A 74 11.22 33.90 -16.94
CA PRO A 74 12.44 33.23 -17.35
C PRO A 74 13.65 33.88 -16.68
N ILE A 75 14.53 33.05 -16.13
CA ILE A 75 15.81 33.48 -15.57
C ILE A 75 16.90 33.31 -16.61
N GLY A 76 17.79 34.29 -16.73
CA GLY A 76 18.91 34.27 -17.69
C GLY A 76 20.29 34.22 -17.03
N LEU A 77 20.37 34.42 -15.71
CA LEU A 77 21.63 34.51 -15.00
C LEU A 77 21.94 33.21 -14.27
N THR A 78 23.21 32.80 -14.29
CA THR A 78 23.69 31.65 -13.54
C THR A 78 23.42 31.80 -12.04
N SER A 79 23.50 33.01 -11.49
CA SER A 79 23.18 33.29 -10.09
C SER A 79 21.75 32.92 -9.72
N ASP A 80 20.80 33.18 -10.62
CA ASP A 80 19.38 32.88 -10.39
C ASP A 80 19.15 31.37 -10.42
N VAL A 81 19.83 30.66 -11.33
CA VAL A 81 19.78 29.19 -11.43
C VAL A 81 20.34 28.56 -10.15
N MET A 82 21.48 29.05 -9.66
CA MET A 82 22.08 28.57 -8.41
C MET A 82 21.16 28.80 -7.21
N ALA A 83 20.56 29.99 -7.11
CA ALA A 83 19.60 30.29 -6.04
C ALA A 83 18.33 29.42 -6.13
N ALA A 84 17.85 29.08 -7.32
CA ALA A 84 16.76 28.13 -7.51
C ALA A 84 17.17 26.70 -7.10
N LEU A 85 18.38 26.28 -7.49
CA LEU A 85 18.94 24.97 -7.15
C LEU A 85 19.10 24.80 -5.62
N ASP A 86 19.61 25.80 -4.90
CA ASP A 86 19.75 25.74 -3.44
C ASP A 86 18.39 25.49 -2.75
N ARG A 87 17.35 26.17 -3.22
CA ARG A 87 15.98 26.01 -2.72
C ARG A 87 15.41 24.61 -3.04
N LEU A 88 15.73 24.05 -4.19
CA LEU A 88 15.34 22.69 -4.56
C LEU A 88 16.09 21.65 -3.72
N LEU A 89 17.40 21.82 -3.53
CA LEU A 89 18.24 20.91 -2.77
C LEU A 89 17.80 20.84 -1.30
N ALA A 90 17.49 21.97 -0.65
CA ALA A 90 16.97 21.97 0.71
C ALA A 90 15.71 21.08 0.85
N ARG A 91 14.75 21.24 -0.06
CA ARG A 91 13.51 20.45 -0.09
C ARG A 91 13.77 18.96 -0.38
N LEU A 92 14.73 18.66 -1.25
CA LEU A 92 15.11 17.28 -1.57
C LEU A 92 15.75 16.60 -0.36
N CYS A 93 16.68 17.28 0.32
CA CYS A 93 17.33 16.81 1.53
C CYS A 93 16.32 16.51 2.64
N ASP A 94 15.35 17.40 2.87
CA ASP A 94 14.29 17.17 3.85
C ASP A 94 13.47 15.91 3.54
N LYS A 95 13.13 15.71 2.25
CA LYS A 95 12.37 14.53 1.81
C LYS A 95 13.16 13.24 2.02
N LEU A 96 14.45 13.25 1.69
CA LEU A 96 15.36 12.12 1.90
C LEU A 96 15.55 11.81 3.38
N ALA A 97 15.76 12.83 4.22
CA ALA A 97 15.94 12.70 5.66
C ALA A 97 14.71 12.09 6.35
N ARG A 98 13.50 12.52 5.97
CA ARG A 98 12.24 11.94 6.48
C ARG A 98 12.08 10.46 6.13
N ALA A 99 12.64 10.03 5.01
CA ALA A 99 12.65 8.63 4.60
C ALA A 99 13.84 7.84 5.18
N GLY A 100 14.74 8.48 5.94
CA GLY A 100 15.96 7.86 6.45
C GLY A 100 16.94 7.45 5.34
N GLN A 101 16.90 8.12 4.19
CA GLN A 101 17.71 7.79 3.02
C GLN A 101 18.72 8.90 2.69
N GLY A 102 19.80 8.52 2.01
CA GLY A 102 20.74 9.44 1.35
C GLY A 102 20.74 9.22 -0.16
N THR A 103 21.35 10.13 -0.91
CA THR A 103 21.48 9.99 -2.37
C THR A 103 22.93 9.81 -2.81
N ARG A 104 23.14 9.00 -3.86
CA ARG A 104 24.45 8.82 -4.52
C ARG A 104 24.57 9.59 -5.82
N LYS A 105 23.44 9.93 -6.44
CA LYS A 105 23.38 10.62 -7.73
C LYS A 105 22.20 11.58 -7.70
N VAL A 106 22.43 12.81 -8.12
CA VAL A 106 21.39 13.82 -8.32
C VAL A 106 21.44 14.27 -9.76
N ARG A 107 20.28 14.41 -10.38
CA ARG A 107 20.13 14.95 -11.73
C ARG A 107 19.27 16.21 -11.64
N LEU A 108 19.72 17.26 -12.31
CA LEU A 108 18.94 18.46 -12.57
C LEU A 108 18.41 18.38 -14.00
N GLU A 109 17.13 18.69 -14.19
CA GLU A 109 16.46 18.81 -15.48
C GLU A 109 15.80 20.20 -15.50
N LEU A 110 15.97 20.93 -16.61
CA LEU A 110 15.50 22.31 -16.80
C LEU A 110 14.33 22.35 -17.79
#